data_AF-A0A2E7P9J2-F1
#
_entry.id   AF-A0A2E7P9J2-F1
#
_cell.length_a   1.000
_cell.length_b   1.000
_cell.length_c   1.000
_cell.angle_alpha   90.00
_cell.angle_beta   90.00
_cell.angle_gamma   90.00
#
_symmetry.space_group_name_H-M   'P 1'
#
loop_
_entity.id
_entity.type
_entity.pdbx_description
1 polymer ?
#
loop_
_entity_poly.entity_id
_entity_poly.type
_entity_poly.pdbx_seq_one_letter_code
_entity_poly.pdbx_strand_id
1 'polypeptide(L)'
;LWYMQGPFHPDSVPELGYQLSLVPRDIYRQGIAACNDWCSKNHGKVFAELDKAKQLDVLKMMEGGKIAFDTVPAKTFFSFMLGNTKEGYFADPMYGGNQKMGGWKMVGFPGARADYADWVDQYNVKYPYGPVSILGEKG
;
A
#
# COMPACT_ATOMS: atom_id res chain seq x y z
N LEU A 1 -0.82 18.71 -4.53
CA LEU A 1 0.33 19.12 -3.70
C LEU A 1 -0.07 18.99 -2.24
N TRP A 2 0.73 18.33 -1.41
CA TRP A 2 0.48 18.28 0.03
C TRP A 2 0.85 19.62 0.66
N TYR A 3 0.01 20.13 1.55
CA TYR A 3 0.31 21.34 2.31
C TYR A 3 1.27 20.96 3.45
N MET A 4 2.55 21.33 3.29
CA MET A 4 3.65 20.99 4.20
C MET A 4 4.17 22.23 4.94
N GLN A 5 3.34 23.26 5.10
CA GLN A 5 3.68 24.40 5.94
C GLN A 5 3.09 24.17 7.33
N GLY A 6 3.91 24.39 8.35
CA GLY A 6 3.47 24.29 9.73
C GLY A 6 2.47 25.41 10.10
N PRO A 7 1.99 25.40 11.36
CA PRO A 7 2.38 24.50 12.43
C PRO A 7 1.87 23.06 12.23
N PHE A 8 2.65 22.09 12.68
CA PHE A 8 2.30 20.66 12.65
C PHE A 8 1.89 20.22 14.05
N HIS A 9 0.75 19.54 14.14
CA HIS A 9 0.21 19.06 15.41
C HIS A 9 0.10 17.53 15.37
N PRO A 10 1.21 16.79 15.54
CA PRO A 10 1.24 15.33 15.40
C PRO A 10 0.31 14.61 16.39
N ASP A 11 0.01 15.23 17.53
CA ASP A 11 -0.89 14.71 18.56
C ASP A 11 -2.36 15.08 18.34
N SER A 12 -2.69 15.66 17.18
CA SER A 12 -4.08 15.99 16.83
C SER A 12 -4.96 14.76 16.70
N VAL A 13 -6.26 14.98 16.85
CA VAL A 13 -7.26 13.96 16.58
C VAL A 13 -7.23 13.55 15.08
N PRO A 14 -7.43 12.26 14.75
CA PRO A 14 -7.32 11.75 13.38
C PRO A 14 -8.21 12.45 12.34
N GLU A 15 -9.34 13.01 12.77
CA GLU A 15 -10.32 13.72 11.94
C GLU A 15 -9.74 14.99 11.29
N LEU A 16 -8.65 15.54 11.86
CA LEU A 16 -7.92 16.67 11.29
C LEU A 16 -6.91 16.26 10.20
N GLY A 17 -6.91 14.98 9.82
CA GLY A 17 -6.11 14.47 8.71
C GLY A 17 -4.62 14.36 9.03
N TYR A 18 -3.80 14.42 7.98
CA TYR A 18 -2.35 14.25 8.10
C TYR A 18 -1.68 15.50 8.68
N GLN A 19 -0.95 15.35 9.79
CA GLN A 19 -0.40 16.46 10.56
C GLN A 19 1.13 16.38 10.74
N LEU A 20 1.83 15.53 9.97
CA LEU A 20 3.30 15.48 10.03
C LEU A 20 3.94 16.37 8.96
N SER A 21 5.18 16.77 9.22
CA SER A 21 6.02 17.51 8.26
C SER A 21 6.63 16.67 7.15
N LEU A 22 6.38 15.35 7.16
CA LEU A 22 6.99 14.42 6.22
C LEU A 22 6.17 14.32 4.93
N VAL A 23 6.84 14.39 3.79
CA VAL A 23 6.21 14.03 2.50
C VAL A 23 6.18 12.50 2.33
N PRO A 24 5.30 11.93 1.49
CA PRO A 24 5.20 10.48 1.31
C PRO A 24 6.54 9.78 1.06
N ARG A 25 7.41 10.39 0.23
CA ARG A 25 8.76 9.88 -0.04
C ARG A 25 9.57 9.69 1.24
N ASP A 26 9.49 10.62 2.17
CA ASP A 26 10.29 10.63 3.38
C ASP A 26 9.70 9.66 4.42
N ILE A 27 8.37 9.52 4.49
CA ILE A 27 7.70 8.46 5.26
C ILE A 27 8.24 7.09 4.87
N TYR A 28 8.35 6.80 3.56
CA TYR A 28 8.88 5.53 3.08
C TYR A 28 10.35 5.34 3.40
N ARG A 29 11.19 6.33 3.07
CA ARG A 29 12.64 6.21 3.28
C ARG A 29 12.98 6.04 4.76
N GLN A 30 12.39 6.87 5.62
CA GLN A 30 12.63 6.83 7.05
C GLN A 30 11.99 5.59 7.70
N GLY A 31 10.77 5.22 7.27
CA GLY A 31 10.06 4.08 7.81
C GLY A 31 10.70 2.73 7.46
N ILE A 32 11.21 2.57 6.23
CA ILE A 32 11.97 1.38 5.83
C ILE A 32 13.26 1.26 6.65
N ALA A 33 14.03 2.35 6.77
CA ALA A 33 15.25 2.36 7.56
C ALA A 33 14.97 2.03 9.05
N ALA A 34 13.99 2.70 9.65
CA ALA A 34 13.61 2.47 11.04
C ALA A 34 13.08 1.05 11.30
N CYS A 35 12.30 0.48 10.37
CA CYS A 35 11.84 -0.90 10.44
C CYS A 35 13.01 -1.88 10.38
N ASN A 36 13.97 -1.67 9.48
CA ASN A 36 15.16 -2.50 9.37
C ASN A 36 16.04 -2.41 10.62
N ASP A 37 16.22 -1.22 11.17
CA ASP A 37 16.99 -1.02 12.41
C ASP A 37 16.30 -1.69 13.60
N TRP A 38 14.97 -1.56 13.72
CA TRP A 38 14.19 -2.22 14.76
C TRP A 38 14.29 -3.75 14.63
N CYS A 39 14.14 -4.29 13.43
CA CYS A 39 14.28 -5.74 13.19
C CYS A 39 15.71 -6.21 13.51
N SER A 40 16.73 -5.46 13.10
CA SER A 40 18.13 -5.82 13.35
C SER A 40 18.43 -5.84 14.85
N LYS A 41 17.93 -4.86 15.62
CA LYS A 41 18.10 -4.80 17.07
C LYS A 41 17.36 -5.92 17.82
N ASN A 42 16.15 -6.28 17.40
CA ASN A 42 15.30 -7.23 18.13
C ASN A 42 15.41 -8.68 17.65
N HIS A 43 15.85 -8.89 16.41
CA HIS A 43 15.87 -10.20 15.75
C HIS A 43 17.20 -10.52 15.04
N GLY A 44 18.17 -9.60 15.05
CA GLY A 44 19.50 -9.79 14.45
C GLY A 44 19.53 -9.76 12.93
N LYS A 45 18.43 -9.44 12.26
CA LYS A 45 18.30 -9.37 10.80
C LYS A 45 17.38 -8.23 10.37
N VAL A 46 17.56 -7.72 9.16
CA VAL A 46 16.61 -6.76 8.55
C VAL A 46 15.28 -7.43 8.23
N PHE A 47 14.21 -6.63 8.06
CA PHE A 47 12.85 -7.15 7.90
C PHE A 47 12.72 -8.19 6.78
N ALA A 48 13.33 -7.93 5.62
CA ALA A 48 13.25 -8.80 4.44
C ALA A 48 13.90 -10.19 4.65
N GLU A 49 14.79 -10.33 5.62
CA GLU A 49 15.51 -11.57 5.93
C GLU A 49 14.88 -12.38 7.08
N LEU A 50 13.84 -11.84 7.71
CA LEU A 50 13.05 -12.56 8.70
C LEU A 50 12.19 -13.64 8.02
N ASP A 51 11.83 -14.67 8.77
CA ASP A 51 10.82 -15.62 8.32
C ASP A 51 9.43 -14.96 8.22
N LYS A 52 8.52 -15.58 7.45
CA LYS A 52 7.19 -15.01 7.17
C LYS A 52 6.37 -14.75 8.45
N ALA A 53 6.50 -15.60 9.45
CA ALA A 53 5.74 -15.45 10.70
C ALA A 53 6.21 -14.20 11.45
N LYS A 54 7.53 -14.01 11.58
CA LYS A 54 8.11 -12.81 12.18
C LYS A 54 7.82 -11.55 11.38
N GLN A 55 7.90 -11.60 10.05
CA GLN A 55 7.50 -10.47 9.20
C GLN A 55 6.06 -10.05 9.50
N LEU A 56 5.13 -11.01 9.54
CA LEU A 56 3.73 -10.75 9.87
C LEU A 56 3.56 -10.15 11.26
N ASP A 57 4.26 -10.67 12.26
CA ASP A 57 4.19 -10.15 13.63
C ASP A 57 4.71 -8.70 13.72
N VAL A 58 5.81 -8.38 13.04
CA VAL A 58 6.33 -7.01 12.96
C VAL A 58 5.31 -6.07 12.30
N LEU A 59 4.70 -6.48 11.20
CA LEU A 59 3.64 -5.71 10.54
C LEU A 59 2.46 -5.44 11.47
N LYS A 60 1.96 -6.47 12.18
CA LYS A 60 0.88 -6.34 13.17
C LYS A 60 1.26 -5.43 14.34
N MET A 61 2.51 -5.49 14.79
CA MET A 61 3.00 -4.61 15.86
C MET A 61 3.07 -3.15 15.41
N MET A 62 3.48 -2.87 14.18
CA MET A 62 3.44 -1.52 13.61
C MET A 62 1.99 -1.02 13.48
N GLU A 63 1.08 -1.84 12.96
CA GLU A 63 -0.36 -1.54 12.85
C GLU A 63 -0.98 -1.20 14.22
N GLY A 64 -0.69 -2.03 15.21
CA GLY A 64 -1.17 -1.88 16.59
C GLY A 64 -0.47 -0.77 17.39
N GLY A 65 0.51 -0.07 16.82
CA GLY A 65 1.27 0.97 17.53
C GLY A 65 2.14 0.44 18.67
N LYS A 66 2.53 -0.83 18.62
CA LYS A 66 3.37 -1.50 19.64
C LYS A 66 4.87 -1.29 19.41
N ILE A 67 5.24 -0.76 18.25
CA ILE A 67 6.62 -0.40 17.90
C ILE A 67 6.71 1.11 17.81
N ALA A 68 7.74 1.67 18.44
CA ALA A 68 8.13 3.05 18.28
C ALA A 68 9.36 3.12 17.36
N PHE A 69 9.33 4.06 16.44
CA PHE A 69 10.46 4.46 15.59
C PHE A 69 10.80 5.90 15.93
N ASP A 70 12.09 6.25 15.82
CA ASP A 70 12.57 7.57 16.22
C ASP A 70 12.24 8.66 15.18
N THR A 71 12.11 8.29 13.90
CA THR A 71 12.05 9.24 12.78
C THR A 71 10.64 9.45 12.21
N VAL A 72 9.83 8.40 12.17
CA VAL A 72 8.46 8.44 11.66
C VAL A 72 7.59 7.50 12.48
N PRO A 73 6.38 7.87 12.92
CA PRO A 73 5.53 6.96 13.68
C PRO A 73 5.31 5.64 12.92
N ALA A 74 5.60 4.50 13.55
CA ALA A 74 5.55 3.19 12.89
C ALA A 74 4.17 2.88 12.30
N LYS A 75 3.11 3.25 13.03
CA LYS A 75 1.72 3.10 12.57
C LYS A 75 1.42 3.96 11.34
N THR A 76 1.95 5.17 11.27
CA THR A 76 1.81 6.03 10.08
C THR A 76 2.50 5.39 8.89
N PHE A 77 3.77 4.98 9.03
CA PHE A 77 4.48 4.29 7.96
C PHE A 77 3.72 3.05 7.47
N PHE A 78 3.24 2.20 8.39
CA PHE A 78 2.47 1.01 8.04
C PHE A 78 1.17 1.36 7.29
N SER A 79 0.44 2.37 7.75
CA SER A 79 -0.82 2.80 7.12
C SER A 79 -0.60 3.28 5.68
N PHE A 80 0.45 4.07 5.44
CA PHE A 80 0.87 4.48 4.10
C PHE A 80 1.23 3.27 3.23
N MET A 81 2.11 2.40 3.73
CA MET A 81 2.51 1.20 3.01
C MET A 81 1.32 0.33 2.60
N LEU A 82 0.38 0.09 3.52
CA LEU A 82 -0.81 -0.70 3.26
C LEU A 82 -1.76 -0.01 2.26
N GLY A 83 -1.99 1.31 2.41
CA GLY A 83 -2.81 2.10 1.49
C GLY A 83 -2.27 2.05 0.07
N ASN A 84 -1.01 2.40 -0.12
CA ASN A 84 -0.34 2.36 -1.42
C ASN A 84 -0.23 0.93 -2.00
N THR A 85 -0.15 -0.10 -1.16
CA THR A 85 -0.20 -1.49 -1.63
C THR A 85 -1.58 -1.84 -2.19
N LYS A 86 -2.67 -1.42 -1.53
CA LYS A 86 -4.03 -1.59 -2.03
C LYS A 86 -4.22 -0.80 -3.33
N GLU A 87 -3.78 0.45 -3.37
CA GLU A 87 -3.83 1.28 -4.58
C GLU A 87 -3.07 0.61 -5.73
N GLY A 88 -1.82 0.18 -5.49
CA GLY A 88 -1.02 -0.52 -6.49
C GLY A 88 -1.60 -1.87 -6.90
N TYR A 89 -2.36 -2.54 -6.04
CA TYR A 89 -3.04 -3.80 -6.36
C TYR A 89 -4.24 -3.59 -7.31
N PHE A 90 -4.97 -2.48 -7.17
CA PHE A 90 -6.17 -2.19 -7.95
C PHE A 90 -5.95 -1.23 -9.13
N ALA A 91 -4.85 -0.48 -9.15
CA ALA A 91 -4.56 0.48 -10.21
C ALA A 91 -4.23 -0.21 -11.56
N ASP A 92 -4.30 0.57 -12.63
CA ASP A 92 -3.82 0.14 -13.95
C ASP A 92 -2.30 -0.11 -13.92
N PRO A 93 -1.78 -1.14 -14.62
CA PRO A 93 -0.35 -1.44 -14.66
C PRO A 93 0.54 -0.28 -15.11
N MET A 94 0.01 0.70 -15.86
CA MET A 94 0.79 1.88 -16.29
C MET A 94 1.39 2.68 -15.14
N TYR A 95 0.83 2.58 -13.93
CA TYR A 95 1.31 3.26 -12.73
C TYR A 95 2.41 2.48 -11.99
N GLY A 96 2.89 1.37 -12.57
CA GLY A 96 3.96 0.54 -12.02
C GLY A 96 3.51 -0.52 -11.00
N GLY A 97 2.23 -0.49 -10.59
CA GLY A 97 1.58 -1.52 -9.78
C GLY A 97 0.97 -2.63 -10.63
N ASN A 98 0.18 -3.50 -9.99
CA ASN A 98 -0.71 -4.51 -10.60
C ASN A 98 -0.11 -5.21 -11.84
N GLN A 99 1.16 -5.63 -11.75
CA GLN A 99 1.91 -6.07 -12.92
C GLN A 99 1.19 -7.21 -13.64
N LYS A 100 1.07 -7.11 -14.97
CA LYS A 100 0.32 -8.05 -15.82
C LYS A 100 -1.14 -8.23 -15.39
N MET A 101 -1.71 -7.22 -14.74
CA MET A 101 -3.09 -7.19 -14.23
C MET A 101 -3.37 -8.32 -13.23
N GLY A 102 -2.36 -8.74 -12.45
CA GLY A 102 -2.45 -9.88 -11.55
C GLY A 102 -3.56 -9.74 -10.48
N GLY A 103 -3.71 -8.56 -9.89
CA GLY A 103 -4.78 -8.26 -8.95
C GLY A 103 -6.16 -8.33 -9.62
N TRP A 104 -6.29 -7.77 -10.81
CA TRP A 104 -7.53 -7.82 -11.59
C TRP A 104 -7.93 -9.26 -11.95
N LYS A 105 -6.98 -10.10 -12.37
CA LYS A 105 -7.23 -11.53 -12.64
C LYS A 105 -7.72 -12.26 -11.40
N MET A 106 -7.15 -11.96 -10.24
CA MET A 106 -7.51 -12.59 -8.97
C MET A 106 -8.95 -12.29 -8.57
N VAL A 107 -9.41 -11.05 -8.76
CA VAL A 107 -10.77 -10.63 -8.39
C VAL A 107 -11.79 -10.72 -9.55
N GLY A 108 -11.34 -11.12 -10.74
CA GLY A 108 -12.19 -11.19 -11.93
C GLY A 108 -12.58 -9.83 -12.53
N PHE A 109 -11.81 -8.78 -12.27
CA PHE A 109 -12.06 -7.45 -12.82
C PHE A 109 -11.65 -7.39 -14.31
N PRO A 110 -12.52 -6.95 -15.24
CA PRO A 110 -12.26 -6.97 -16.67
C PRO A 110 -11.30 -5.87 -17.17
N GLY A 111 -10.88 -4.95 -16.30
CA GLY A 111 -10.02 -3.83 -16.67
C GLY A 111 -10.75 -2.72 -17.45
N ALA A 112 -9.99 -1.87 -18.13
CA ALA A 112 -10.45 -0.70 -18.88
C ALA A 112 -11.01 -1.07 -20.27
N ARG A 113 -11.91 -2.04 -20.32
CA ARG A 113 -12.46 -2.57 -21.58
C ARG A 113 -13.57 -1.66 -22.10
N ALA A 114 -13.45 -1.20 -23.35
CA ALA A 114 -14.45 -0.33 -23.98
C ALA A 114 -15.80 -1.04 -24.21
N ASP A 115 -15.78 -2.27 -24.76
CA ASP A 115 -16.97 -3.11 -24.91
C ASP A 115 -17.21 -3.96 -23.67
N TYR A 116 -17.75 -3.33 -22.62
CA TYR A 116 -18.29 -4.02 -21.44
C TYR A 116 -19.80 -3.80 -21.23
N ALA A 117 -20.44 -2.97 -22.06
CA ALA A 117 -21.85 -2.58 -21.90
C ALA A 117 -22.82 -3.79 -21.80
N ASP A 118 -22.64 -4.80 -22.66
CA ASP A 118 -23.48 -6.01 -22.68
C ASP A 118 -23.35 -6.91 -21.44
N TRP A 119 -22.35 -6.65 -20.58
CA TRP A 119 -22.05 -7.44 -19.39
C TRP A 119 -22.47 -6.77 -18.08
N VAL A 120 -22.92 -5.51 -18.12
CA VAL A 120 -23.27 -4.72 -16.92
C VAL A 120 -24.40 -5.38 -16.12
N ASP A 121 -25.39 -5.96 -16.80
CA ASP A 121 -26.56 -6.60 -16.17
C ASP A 121 -26.37 -8.10 -15.91
N GLN A 122 -25.19 -8.65 -16.22
CA GLN A 122 -24.89 -10.08 -16.03
C GLN A 122 -24.28 -10.34 -14.65
N TYR A 123 -25.13 -10.29 -13.62
CA TYR A 123 -24.70 -10.54 -12.24
C TYR A 123 -24.29 -12.00 -12.01
N ASN A 124 -23.25 -12.20 -11.19
CA ASN A 124 -22.74 -13.52 -10.80
C ASN A 124 -22.29 -14.42 -11.96
N VAL A 125 -22.10 -13.87 -13.16
CA VAL A 125 -21.52 -14.59 -14.30
C VAL A 125 -20.04 -14.27 -14.39
N LYS A 126 -19.21 -15.31 -14.51
CA LYS A 126 -17.78 -15.13 -14.72
C LYS A 126 -17.54 -14.54 -16.11
N TYR A 127 -16.89 -13.38 -16.15
CA TYR A 127 -16.47 -12.76 -17.39
C TYR A 127 -15.45 -13.67 -18.12
N PRO A 128 -15.63 -13.98 -19.43
CA PRO A 128 -14.87 -15.02 -20.11
C PRO A 128 -13.49 -14.56 -20.60
N TYR A 129 -13.24 -13.25 -20.68
CA TYR A 129 -11.98 -12.71 -21.20
C TYR A 129 -11.06 -12.21 -20.10
N GLY A 130 -9.76 -12.24 -20.38
CA GLY A 130 -8.76 -11.60 -19.53
C GLY A 130 -8.95 -10.09 -19.45
N PRO A 131 -8.37 -9.45 -18.42
CA PRO A 131 -8.44 -8.00 -18.28
C PRO A 131 -7.70 -7.27 -19.40
N VAL A 132 -8.09 -6.01 -19.61
CA VAL A 132 -7.42 -5.09 -20.54
C VAL A 132 -6.94 -3.85 -19.79
N SER A 133 -5.67 -3.48 -19.93
CA SER A 133 -5.14 -2.22 -19.37
C SER A 133 -5.59 -1.02 -20.20
N ILE A 134 -5.44 0.19 -19.66
CA ILE A 134 -5.72 1.45 -20.37
C ILE A 134 -4.84 1.57 -21.62
N LEU A 135 -3.62 0.98 -21.61
CA LEU A 135 -2.73 0.93 -22.77
C LEU A 135 -3.11 -0.17 -23.78
N GLY A 136 -4.17 -0.94 -23.52
CA GLY A 136 -4.64 -2.01 -24.39
C GLY A 136 -3.92 -3.35 -24.23
N GLU A 137 -3.07 -3.50 -23.21
CA GLU A 137 -2.42 -4.78 -22.92
C GLU A 137 -3.45 -5.81 -22.47
N LYS A 138 -3.28 -7.06 -22.89
CA LYS A 138 -4.21 -8.16 -22.57
C LYS A 138 -3.59 -9.09 -21.53
N GLY A 139 -4.36 -9.38 -20.48
CA GLY A 139 -3.99 -10.24 -19.37
C GLY A 139 -4.30 -11.71 -19.61
#